data_AF-A0A369QEW2-F1
#
_entry.id   AF-A0A369QEW2-F1
#
_cell.length_a   1.000
_cell.length_b   1.000
_cell.length_c   1.000
_cell.angle_alpha   90.00
_cell.angle_beta   90.00
_cell.angle_gamma   90.00
#
_symmetry.space_group_name_H-M   'P 1'
#
loop_
_entity.id
_entity.type
_entity.pdbx_description
1 polymer ?
#
loop_
_entity_poly.entity_id
_entity_poly.type
_entity_poly.pdbx_seq_one_letter_code
_entity_poly.pdbx_strand_id
1 'polypeptide(L)'
;MPANIATCFLQDKLGYMWFGTQNGLVCYDGYNLKVYNLETTDKKERANRVITTIFEDSKGILWIGTYQQGLFRFNRTQDNFTYFPHPSSKKEPNKYDNPYFIVADKEG
;
A
#
# COMPACT_ATOMS: atom_id res chain seq x y z
N MET A 1 -19.42 1.92 -14.24
CA MET A 1 -18.08 1.94 -13.63
C MET A 1 -18.01 0.76 -12.68
N PRO A 2 -17.06 -0.18 -12.80
CA PRO A 2 -16.89 -1.19 -11.76
C PRO A 2 -16.47 -0.46 -10.48
N ALA A 3 -17.03 -0.87 -9.35
CA ALA A 3 -16.91 -0.21 -8.06
C ALA A 3 -15.45 -0.21 -7.55
N ASN A 4 -14.66 0.79 -7.96
CA ASN A 4 -13.33 1.04 -7.40
C ASN A 4 -13.51 1.86 -6.12
N ILE A 5 -13.93 1.20 -5.05
CA ILE A 5 -14.07 1.85 -3.74
C ILE A 5 -12.66 2.16 -3.23
N ALA A 6 -12.37 3.45 -3.04
CA ALA A 6 -11.17 3.87 -2.33
C ALA A 6 -11.33 3.44 -0.86
N THR A 7 -10.36 2.69 -0.36
CA THR A 7 -10.33 2.13 1.00
C THR A 7 -9.63 3.04 1.98
N CYS A 8 -8.70 3.86 1.49
CA CYS A 8 -7.97 4.85 2.25
C CYS A 8 -7.46 5.97 1.33
N PHE A 9 -7.10 7.11 1.90
CA PHE A 9 -6.46 8.20 1.19
C PHE A 9 -5.45 8.91 2.08
N LEU A 10 -4.49 9.59 1.44
CA LEU A 10 -3.48 10.41 2.10
C LEU A 10 -3.12 11.60 1.20
N GLN A 11 -3.07 12.81 1.75
CA GLN A 11 -2.32 13.90 1.13
C GLN A 11 -0.89 13.86 1.66
N ASP A 12 0.08 13.83 0.77
CA ASP A 12 1.48 13.85 1.18
C ASP A 12 2.03 15.27 1.42
N LYS A 13 3.23 15.35 1.98
CA LYS A 13 3.96 16.61 2.25
C LYS A 13 4.26 17.46 1.01
N LEU A 14 4.21 16.87 -0.18
CA LEU A 14 4.44 17.56 -1.45
C LEU A 14 3.12 18.01 -2.10
N GLY A 15 1.97 17.68 -1.50
CA GLY A 15 0.64 18.05 -1.96
C GLY A 15 -0.03 17.03 -2.89
N TYR A 16 0.60 15.90 -3.22
CA TYR A 16 -0.06 14.87 -4.03
C TYR A 16 -1.09 14.11 -3.19
N MET A 17 -2.19 13.75 -3.84
CA MET A 17 -3.24 12.94 -3.23
C MET A 17 -3.07 11.48 -3.63
N TRP A 18 -3.02 10.61 -2.63
CA TRP A 18 -2.87 9.17 -2.80
C TRP A 18 -4.13 8.46 -2.37
N PHE A 19 -4.58 7.49 -3.16
CA PHE A 19 -5.78 6.71 -2.89
C PHE A 19 -5.45 5.21 -2.97
N GLY A 20 -5.72 4.51 -1.88
CA GLY A 20 -5.65 3.05 -1.84
C GLY A 20 -6.94 2.49 -2.40
N THR A 21 -6.84 1.49 -3.28
CA THR A 21 -7.99 0.80 -3.84
C THR A 21 -7.84 -0.71 -3.69
N GLN A 22 -8.89 -1.45 -4.04
CA GLN A 22 -8.80 -2.91 -4.13
C GLN A 22 -7.81 -3.41 -5.19
N ASN A 23 -7.52 -2.58 -6.20
CA ASN A 23 -6.78 -2.97 -7.40
C ASN A 23 -5.43 -2.27 -7.55
N GLY A 24 -5.04 -1.41 -6.60
CA GLY A 24 -3.79 -0.67 -6.67
C GLY A 24 -3.84 0.72 -6.05
N LEU A 25 -2.75 1.44 -6.22
CA LEU A 25 -2.54 2.77 -5.66
C LEU A 25 -2.76 3.81 -6.76
N VAL A 26 -3.53 4.85 -6.48
CA VAL A 26 -3.73 5.97 -7.39
C VAL A 26 -3.09 7.21 -6.81
N CYS A 27 -2.34 7.94 -7.63
CA CYS A 27 -1.76 9.24 -7.30
C CYS A 27 -2.40 10.32 -8.16
N TYR A 28 -2.75 11.44 -7.56
CA TYR A 28 -3.27 12.64 -8.23
C TYR A 28 -2.36 13.82 -7.93
N ASP A 29 -1.85 14.46 -8.98
CA ASP A 29 -0.93 15.60 -8.90
C ASP A 29 -1.63 16.98 -8.96
N GLY A 30 -2.96 17.00 -9.00
CA GLY A 30 -3.75 18.22 -9.23
C GLY A 30 -4.24 18.40 -10.66
N TYR A 31 -3.73 17.61 -11.60
CA TYR A 31 -4.08 17.64 -13.02
C TYR A 31 -4.37 16.24 -13.59
N ASN A 32 -3.52 15.26 -13.24
CA ASN A 32 -3.49 13.92 -13.81
C ASN A 32 -3.59 12.85 -12.72
N LEU A 33 -4.18 11.72 -13.10
CA LEU A 33 -4.20 10.51 -12.29
C LEU A 33 -3.16 9.52 -12.83
N LYS A 34 -2.31 9.01 -11.93
CA LYS A 34 -1.39 7.91 -12.21
C LYS A 34 -1.78 6.68 -11.40
N VAL A 35 -1.91 5.54 -12.06
CA VAL A 35 -2.27 4.26 -11.43
C VAL A 35 -1.03 3.40 -11.31
N TYR A 36 -0.80 2.88 -10.11
CA TYR A 36 0.29 1.98 -9.78
C TYR A 36 -0.25 0.58 -9.47
N ASN A 37 0.19 -0.39 -10.26
CA ASN A 37 -0.04 -1.80 -9.98
C ASN A 37 1.09 -2.31 -9.08
N LEU A 38 0.75 -2.80 -7.89
CA LEU A 38 1.71 -3.41 -6.98
C LEU A 38 2.02 -4.83 -7.45
N GLU A 39 2.88 -4.97 -8.47
CA GLU A 39 3.32 -6.28 -8.94
C GLU A 39 4.48 -6.81 -8.08
N THR A 40 4.40 -8.06 -7.65
CA THR A 40 5.52 -8.79 -7.06
C THR A 40 6.09 -9.76 -8.09
N THR A 41 7.39 -10.03 -8.02
CA THR A 41 8.08 -10.99 -8.92
C THR A 41 7.45 -12.39 -8.90
N ASP A 42 6.82 -12.78 -7.79
CA ASP A 42 6.00 -13.99 -7.72
C ASP A 42 4.60 -13.77 -8.33
N LYS A 43 4.46 -14.18 -9.60
CA LYS A 43 3.22 -14.14 -10.39
C LYS A 43 2.09 -15.03 -9.87
N LYS A 44 2.32 -15.84 -8.83
CA LYS A 44 1.34 -16.83 -8.35
C LYS A 44 0.18 -16.23 -7.58
N GLU A 45 0.33 -15.03 -7.02
CA GLU A 45 -0.73 -14.40 -6.25
C GLU A 45 -1.26 -13.18 -6.99
N ARG A 46 -2.24 -13.41 -7.85
CA ARG A 46 -3.25 -12.40 -8.25
C ARG A 46 -4.24 -12.10 -7.12
N ALA A 47 -4.05 -12.69 -5.94
CA ALA A 47 -4.94 -12.54 -4.80
C ALA A 47 -4.94 -11.08 -4.31
N ASN A 48 -6.08 -10.41 -4.48
CA ASN A 48 -6.54 -9.20 -3.78
C ASN A 48 -5.46 -8.41 -3.01
N ARG A 49 -4.72 -7.54 -3.71
CA ARG A 49 -3.82 -6.54 -3.11
C ARG A 49 -4.59 -5.32 -2.63
N VAL A 50 -5.63 -5.56 -1.85
CA VAL A 50 -6.45 -4.49 -1.30
C VAL A 50 -5.55 -3.64 -0.43
N ILE A 51 -5.33 -2.40 -0.85
CA ILE A 51 -4.58 -1.43 -0.06
C ILE A 51 -5.49 -1.04 1.09
N THR A 52 -5.00 -1.17 2.32
CA THR A 52 -5.79 -0.82 3.52
C THR A 52 -5.27 0.45 4.18
N THR A 53 -4.02 0.81 3.94
CA THR A 53 -3.44 2.03 4.50
C THR A 53 -2.37 2.62 3.59
N ILE A 54 -2.24 3.95 3.67
CA ILE A 54 -1.13 4.70 3.11
C ILE A 54 -0.62 5.59 4.23
N PHE A 55 0.69 5.54 4.48
CA PHE A 55 1.34 6.31 5.51
C PHE A 55 2.59 6.98 4.95
N GLU A 56 2.79 8.25 5.26
CA GLU A 56 4.04 8.95 4.97
C GLU A 56 4.84 9.14 6.25
N ASP A 57 6.09 8.66 6.25
CA ASP A 57 6.96 8.82 7.41
C ASP A 57 7.58 10.23 7.50
N SER A 58 8.35 10.48 8.56
CA SER A 58 9.01 11.77 8.77
C SER A 58 9.96 12.16 7.63
N LYS A 59 10.52 11.18 6.91
CA LYS A 59 11.44 11.35 5.78
C LYS A 59 10.74 11.48 4.43
N GLY A 60 9.41 11.42 4.37
CA GLY A 60 8.63 11.54 3.13
C GLY A 60 8.53 10.23 2.33
N ILE A 61 8.89 9.10 2.93
CA ILE A 61 8.75 7.79 2.32
C ILE A 61 7.30 7.34 2.51
N LEU A 62 6.70 6.85 1.42
CA LEU A 62 5.36 6.28 1.46
C LEU A 62 5.43 4.78 1.75
N TRP A 63 4.65 4.39 2.75
CA TRP A 63 4.41 3.02 3.19
C TRP A 63 2.97 2.63 2.88
N ILE A 64 2.80 1.55 2.13
CA ILE A 64 1.52 1.09 1.61
C ILE A 64 1.25 -0.26 2.28
N GLY A 65 0.22 -0.29 3.12
CA GLY A 65 -0.24 -1.52 3.75
C GLY A 65 -1.23 -2.25 2.86
N THR A 66 -1.05 -3.56 2.72
CA THR A 66 -1.95 -4.43 1.96
C THR A 66 -2.58 -5.47 2.88
N TYR A 67 -3.82 -5.85 2.58
CA TYR A 67 -4.51 -6.90 3.29
C TYR A 67 -3.77 -8.24 3.12
N GLN A 68 -3.32 -8.82 4.23
CA GLN A 68 -2.68 -10.15 4.35
C GLN A 68 -1.34 -10.36 3.60
N GLN A 69 -0.91 -9.44 2.74
CA GLN A 69 0.33 -9.57 1.96
C GLN A 69 1.52 -8.84 2.60
N GLY A 70 1.27 -7.78 3.39
CA GLY A 70 2.33 -7.04 4.08
C GLY A 70 2.47 -5.61 3.58
N LEU A 71 3.70 -5.12 3.54
CA LEU A 71 4.01 -3.71 3.31
C LEU A 71 4.76 -3.49 2.00
N PHE A 72 4.44 -2.41 1.31
CA PHE A 72 5.23 -1.89 0.20
C PHE A 72 5.79 -0.53 0.59
N ARG A 73 7.08 -0.33 0.34
CA ARG A 73 7.72 0.98 0.46
C ARG A 73 7.87 1.56 -0.94
N PHE A 74 7.26 2.71 -1.19
CA PHE A 74 7.38 3.40 -2.48
C PHE A 74 8.56 4.37 -2.46
N ASN A 75 9.48 4.18 -3.41
CA ASN A 75 10.56 5.11 -3.68
C ASN A 75 10.16 6.05 -4.81
N ARG A 76 9.81 7.28 -4.45
CA ARG A 76 9.40 8.33 -5.39
C ARG A 76 10.48 8.65 -6.43
N THR A 77 11.75 8.65 -6.03
CA THR A 77 12.88 9.04 -6.88
C THR A 77 13.15 8.04 -7.99
N GLN A 78 12.88 6.76 -7.74
CA GLN A 78 13.07 5.67 -8.69
C GLN A 78 11.75 5.15 -9.27
N ASP A 79 10.62 5.71 -8.86
CA ASP A 79 9.25 5.31 -9.23
C ASP A 79 9.03 3.79 -9.09
N ASN A 80 9.51 3.21 -8.00
CA ASN A 80 9.45 1.76 -7.76
C ASN A 80 9.02 1.40 -6.35
N PHE A 81 8.71 0.11 -6.14
CA PHE A 81 8.29 -0.43 -4.86
C PHE A 81 9.29 -1.46 -4.34
N THR A 82 9.59 -1.39 -3.05
CA THR A 82 10.23 -2.49 -2.30
C THR A 82 9.17 -3.23 -1.50
N TYR A 83 9.06 -4.55 -1.66
CA TYR A 83 8.08 -5.37 -0.96
C TYR A 83 8.66 -5.99 0.33
N PHE A 84 7.89 -5.92 1.41
CA PHE A 84 8.18 -6.49 2.72
C PHE A 84 7.02 -7.44 3.10
N PRO A 85 7.19 -8.76 2.91
CA PRO A 85 6.12 -9.73 3.14
C PRO A 85 5.74 -9.81 4.61
N HIS A 86 4.44 -9.97 4.89
CA HIS A 86 3.97 -10.25 6.24
C HIS A 86 4.46 -11.65 6.70
N PRO A 87 4.94 -11.85 7.94
CA PRO A 87 5.46 -13.15 8.39
C PRO A 87 4.47 -14.32 8.27
N SER A 88 3.15 -14.05 8.38
CA SER A 88 2.12 -15.08 8.17
C SER A 88 1.86 -15.38 6.68
N SER A 89 2.40 -14.62 5.73
CA SER A 89 2.30 -14.94 4.29
C SER A 89 3.05 -16.22 3.90
N LYS A 90 3.85 -16.79 4.82
CA LYS A 90 4.50 -18.11 4.68
C LYS A 90 3.74 -19.25 5.38
N LYS A 91 2.61 -18.98 6.04
CA LYS A 91 1.77 -20.00 6.68
C LYS A 91 0.38 -19.97 6.05
N GLU A 92 -0.15 -21.15 5.76
CA GLU A 92 -1.47 -21.35 5.17
C GLU A 92 -2.53 -20.44 5.83
N PRO A 93 -3.48 -19.90 5.03
CA PRO A 93 -4.35 -18.82 5.48
C PRO A 93 -5.24 -19.31 6.62
N ASN A 94 -4.97 -18.83 7.84
CA ASN A 94 -5.85 -19.08 8.98
C ASN A 94 -6.91 -17.98 9.04
N LYS A 95 -8.17 -18.41 9.18
CA LYS A 95 -9.43 -17.67 8.93
C LYS A 95 -9.67 -16.39 9.75
N TYR A 96 -8.74 -15.94 10.59
CA TYR A 96 -9.02 -14.93 11.63
C TYR A 96 -8.00 -13.78 11.78
N ASP A 97 -7.01 -13.63 10.90
CA ASP A 97 -6.04 -12.52 11.01
C ASP A 97 -6.65 -11.18 10.54
N ASN A 98 -7.05 -10.36 11.51
CA ASN A 98 -7.63 -9.03 11.35
C ASN A 98 -6.55 -7.98 11.72
N PRO A 99 -5.94 -7.27 10.75
CA PRO A 99 -4.85 -6.34 11.04
C PRO A 99 -5.40 -4.93 11.34
N TYR A 100 -5.96 -4.75 12.53
CA TYR A 100 -5.96 -3.43 13.15
C TYR A 100 -4.62 -3.28 13.91
N PHE A 101 -4.08 -2.08 13.99
CA PHE A 101 -2.79 -1.71 14.64
C PHE A 101 -1.54 -1.73 13.73
N ILE A 102 -1.19 -0.54 13.24
CA ILE A 102 0.21 -0.16 13.07
C ILE A 102 0.58 0.59 14.36
N VAL A 103 1.45 0.01 15.18
CA VAL A 103 2.10 0.74 16.27
C VAL A 103 3.30 1.45 15.64
N ALA A 104 3.29 2.78 15.64
CA ALA A 104 4.48 3.54 15.31
C ALA A 104 5.49 3.34 16.43
N ASP A 105 6.62 2.70 16.12
CA ASP A 105 7.75 2.64 17.04
C ASP A 105 8.34 4.04 17.16
N LYS A 106 8.20 4.63 18.35
CA LYS A 106 8.93 5.85 18.72
C LYS A 106 10.19 5.39 19.44
N GLU A 107 11.28 5.25 18.70
CA GLU A 107 12.61 5.34 19.29
C GLU A 107 13.37 6.51 18.66
N GLY A 108 14.12 7.19 19.54
CA GLY A 108 14.68 8.54 19.40
C GLY A 108 15.90 8.66 18.50
#